data_AF-A0AA41Q368-F1
#
_entry.id   AF-A0AA41Q368-F1
#
_cell.length_a   1.000
_cell.length_b   1.000
_cell.length_c   1.000
_cell.angle_alpha   90.00
_cell.angle_beta   90.00
_cell.angle_gamma   90.00
#
_symmetry.space_group_name_H-M   'P 1'
#
loop_
_entity.id
_entity.type
_entity.pdbx_description
1 polymer ?
#
loop_
_entity_poly.entity_id
_entity_poly.type
_entity_poly.pdbx_seq_one_letter_code
_entity_poly.pdbx_strand_id
1 'polypeptide(L)' 'MLVLITYATRHGSTRSIADRIGERPAEHSVEVEVLETCQVGHLWQYRAVIAGSAIHDGDFRDWAEIDEWALGIAEKLTVE' A
#
# COMPACT_ATOMS: atom_id res chain seq x y z
N MET A 1 -12.46 -17.37 -5.46
CA MET A 1 -12.03 -16.55 -6.63
C MET A 1 -10.60 -16.14 -6.38
N LEU A 2 -9.69 -16.29 -7.36
CA LEU A 2 -8.27 -16.01 -7.14
C LEU A 2 -7.92 -14.54 -7.44
N VAL A 3 -7.26 -13.88 -6.49
CA VAL A 3 -6.77 -12.51 -6.58
C VAL A 3 -5.25 -12.50 -6.41
N LEU A 4 -4.55 -11.77 -7.27
CA LEU A 4 -3.11 -11.54 -7.12
C LEU A 4 -2.87 -10.27 -6.33
N ILE A 5 -2.02 -10.33 -5.32
CA ILE A 5 -1.34 -9.17 -4.75
C ILE A 5 0.10 -9.22 -5.23
N THR A 6 0.50 -8.26 -6.04
CA THR A 6 1.88 -8.15 -6.51
C THR A 6 2.57 -6.91 -5.98
N TYR A 7 3.86 -7.03 -5.66
CA TYR A 7 4.63 -5.91 -5.13
C TYR A 7 6.01 -5.75 -5.75
N ALA A 8 6.47 -4.50 -5.82
CA ALA A 8 7.86 -4.13 -6.03
C ALA A 8 8.43 -3.51 -4.73
N THR A 9 9.60 -3.98 -4.29
CA THR A 9 10.22 -3.52 -3.05
C THR A 9 11.74 -3.47 -3.16
N ARG A 10 12.37 -2.48 -2.52
CA ARG A 10 13.84 -2.41 -2.39
C ARG A 10 14.32 -2.77 -0.99
N HIS A 11 13.61 -2.29 0.03
CA HIS A 11 13.99 -2.43 1.45
C HIS A 11 12.98 -3.28 2.25
N GLY A 12 12.02 -3.93 1.59
CA GLY A 12 11.10 -4.87 2.23
C GLY A 12 9.80 -4.29 2.76
N SER A 13 9.69 -2.97 2.97
CA SER A 13 8.46 -2.36 3.52
C SER A 13 7.19 -2.69 2.70
N THR A 14 7.23 -2.55 1.38
CA THR A 14 6.09 -2.88 0.51
C THR A 14 5.73 -4.36 0.53
N ARG A 15 6.71 -5.26 0.72
CA ARG A 15 6.45 -6.71 0.88
C ARG A 15 5.63 -6.96 2.14
N SER A 16 6.05 -6.38 3.27
CA SER A 16 5.32 -6.51 4.53
C SER A 16 3.89 -5.97 4.47
N ILE A 17 3.65 -4.91 3.70
CA ILE A 17 2.29 -4.43 3.43
C ILE A 17 1.50 -5.43 2.57
N ALA A 18 2.10 -5.95 1.49
CA ALA A 18 1.46 -6.94 0.62
C ALA A 18 1.08 -8.22 1.39
N ASP A 19 1.99 -8.76 2.21
CA ASP A 19 1.75 -9.92 3.07
C ASP A 19 0.57 -9.65 4.01
N ARG A 20 0.55 -8.48 4.64
CA ARG A 20 -0.49 -8.06 5.59
C ARG A 20 -1.88 -7.88 4.94
N ILE A 21 -1.93 -7.51 3.66
CA ILE A 21 -3.18 -7.47 2.89
C ILE A 21 -3.58 -8.91 2.52
N GLY A 22 -2.62 -9.76 2.13
CA GLY A 22 -2.83 -11.17 1.81
C GLY A 22 -3.26 -12.04 3.00
N GLU A 23 -3.06 -11.58 4.23
CA GLU A 23 -3.58 -12.19 5.47
C GLU A 23 -5.07 -11.86 5.75
N ARG A 24 -5.63 -10.82 5.11
CA ARG A 24 -7.04 -10.41 5.26
C ARG A 24 -8.12 -11.06 4.33
N PRO A 25 -7.97 -12.25 3.73
CA PRO A 25 -9.06 -12.86 2.96
C PRO A 25 -10.20 -13.44 3.80
N ALA A 26 -10.04 -13.54 5.14
CA ALA A 26 -10.89 -14.40 5.97
C ALA A 26 -12.39 -14.07 5.97
N GLU A 27 -12.80 -12.84 5.60
CA GLU A 27 -14.22 -12.47 5.63
C GLU A 27 -14.98 -12.86 4.35
N HIS A 28 -14.30 -13.12 3.22
CA HIS A 28 -14.94 -13.41 1.94
C HIS A 28 -14.26 -14.63 1.28
N SER A 29 -14.99 -15.50 0.58
CA SER A 29 -14.45 -16.73 -0.08
C SER A 29 -13.51 -16.44 -1.27
N VAL A 30 -12.45 -15.68 -1.01
CA VAL A 30 -11.46 -15.20 -1.96
C VAL A 30 -10.13 -15.84 -1.61
N GLU A 31 -9.53 -16.50 -2.59
CA GLU A 31 -8.17 -17.00 -2.49
C GLU A 31 -7.23 -15.90 -2.95
N VAL A 32 -6.14 -15.71 -2.23
CA VAL A 32 -5.17 -14.65 -2.51
C VAL A 32 -3.78 -15.26 -2.67
N GLU A 33 -3.10 -14.84 -3.73
CA GLU A 33 -1.70 -15.16 -3.98
C GLU A 33 -0.87 -13.88 -3.86
N VAL A 34 0.22 -13.92 -3.08
CA VAL A 34 1.12 -12.79 -2.87
C VAL A 34 2.45 -13.10 -3.53
N LEU A 35 2.84 -12.32 -4.55
CA LEU A 35 4.09 -12.54 -5.31
C LEU A 35 4.84 -11.23 -5.54
N GLU A 36 6.18 -11.30 -5.52
CA GLU A 36 6.98 -10.19 -6.05
C GLU A 36 6.70 -10.04 -7.56
N THR A 37 6.63 -8.80 -8.07
CA THR A 37 6.25 -8.55 -9.47
C THR A 37 7.14 -9.27 -10.48
N CYS A 38 8.43 -9.46 -10.16
CA CYS A 38 9.36 -10.20 -11.01
C CYS A 38 9.10 -11.72 -11.08
N GLN A 39 8.26 -12.26 -10.18
CA GLN A 39 7.89 -13.68 -10.11
C GLN A 39 6.54 -13.97 -10.77
N VAL A 40 5.79 -12.93 -11.17
CA VAL A 40 4.49 -13.09 -11.82
C VAL A 40 4.68 -13.49 -13.28
N GLY A 41 4.35 -14.75 -13.61
CA GLY A 41 4.52 -15.26 -14.97
C GLY A 41 3.40 -14.86 -15.94
N HIS A 42 2.15 -14.88 -15.49
CA HIS A 42 0.97 -14.54 -16.30
C HIS A 42 -0.20 -14.12 -15.40
N LEU A 43 -1.14 -13.37 -15.96
CA LEU A 43 -2.27 -12.79 -15.20
C LEU A 43 -3.62 -13.49 -15.45
N TRP A 44 -3.69 -14.39 -16.42
CA TRP A 44 -4.94 -14.93 -16.97
C TRP A 44 -5.80 -15.70 -15.96
N GLN A 45 -5.21 -16.25 -14.91
CA GLN A 45 -5.91 -16.99 -13.85
C GLN A 45 -6.52 -16.10 -12.77
N TYR A 46 -6.11 -14.83 -12.66
CA TYR A 46 -6.55 -13.94 -11.61
C TYR A 46 -7.79 -13.16 -12.04
N ARG A 47 -8.77 -13.07 -11.14
CA ARG A 47 -9.97 -12.25 -11.35
C ARG A 47 -9.70 -10.77 -11.10
N ALA A 48 -8.75 -10.47 -10.23
CA ALA A 48 -8.33 -9.13 -9.89
C ALA A 48 -6.85 -9.11 -9.50
N VAL A 49 -6.23 -7.93 -9.61
CA VAL A 49 -4.84 -7.68 -9.25
C VAL A 49 -4.80 -6.45 -8.36
N ILE A 50 -4.12 -6.57 -7.23
CA ILE A 50 -3.68 -5.46 -6.38
C ILE A 50 -2.17 -5.31 -6.62
N ALA A 51 -1.72 -4.14 -7.05
CA ALA A 51 -0.31 -3.88 -7.31
C ALA A 51 0.21 -2.78 -6.38
N GLY A 52 1.35 -3.03 -5.73
CA GLY A 52 1.99 -2.08 -4.83
C GLY A 52 3.47 -1.84 -5.17
N SER A 53 3.93 -0.61 -5.04
CA SER A 53 5.36 -0.29 -5.10
C SER A 53 5.74 0.70 -4.01
N ALA A 54 7.01 0.71 -3.64
CA ALA A 54 7.55 1.88 -2.95
C ALA A 54 7.57 3.06 -3.92
N ILE A 55 7.27 4.26 -3.42
CA ILE A 55 7.54 5.50 -4.14
C ILE A 55 9.03 5.80 -3.98
N HIS A 56 9.72 5.94 -5.11
CA HIS A 56 11.10 6.36 -5.19
C HIS A 56 11.13 7.63 -6.04
N ASP A 57 11.61 8.72 -5.44
CA ASP A 57 11.60 10.09 -5.96
C ASP A 57 10.19 10.69 -6.21
N GLY A 58 9.99 11.87 -5.62
CA GLY A 58 8.72 12.62 -5.66
C GLY A 58 8.11 12.80 -4.27
N ASP A 59 7.70 14.03 -3.98
CA ASP A 59 6.85 14.34 -2.83
C ASP A 59 5.43 14.63 -3.34
N PHE A 60 4.52 13.69 -3.09
CA PHE A 60 3.15 13.71 -3.60
C PHE A 60 2.15 14.25 -2.57
N ARG A 61 2.65 14.78 -1.46
CA ARG A 61 1.81 15.35 -0.41
C ARG A 61 1.27 16.70 -0.86
N ASP A 62 0.02 16.98 -0.50
CA ASP A 62 -0.50 18.34 -0.58
C ASP A 62 0.13 19.15 0.55
N TRP A 63 1.17 19.90 0.21
CA TRP A 63 1.92 20.68 1.19
C TRP A 63 1.10 21.82 1.79
N ALA A 64 0.14 22.37 1.05
CA ALA A 64 -0.73 23.41 1.58
C ALA A 64 -1.63 22.84 2.68
N GLU A 65 -2.21 21.65 2.45
CA GLU A 65 -3.00 20.94 3.46
C GLU A 65 -2.16 20.57 4.70
N ILE A 66 -0.92 20.11 4.50
CA ILE A 66 -0.01 19.78 5.60
C ILE A 66 0.38 21.01 6.42
N ASP A 67 0.68 22.12 5.75
CA ASP A 67 1.05 23.36 6.42
C ASP A 67 -0.12 23.90 7.25
N GLU A 68 -1.34 23.88 6.71
CA GLU A 68 -2.55 24.27 7.44
C GLU A 68 -2.77 23.39 8.67
N TRP A 69 -2.65 22.06 8.51
CA TRP A 69 -2.74 21.11 9.63
C TRP A 69 -1.69 21.38 10.71
N ALA A 70 -0.44 21.60 10.31
CA ALA A 70 0.67 21.84 11.22
C ALA A 70 0.49 23.16 12.00
N LEU A 71 0.03 24.22 11.33
CA LEU A 71 -0.32 25.49 11.97
C LEU A 71 -1.45 25.30 13.00
N GLY A 72 -2.49 24.54 12.65
CA GLY A 72 -3.58 24.24 13.58
C GLY A 72 -3.14 23.44 14.81
N ILE A 73 -2.09 22.62 14.72
CA ILE A 73 -1.48 21.97 15.89
C ILE A 73 -0.72 23.01 16.74
N ALA A 74 0.08 23.87 16.10
CA ALA A 74 0.86 24.88 16.82
C ALA A 74 -0.03 25.83 17.63
N GLU A 75 -1.17 26.26 17.07
CA GLU A 75 -2.17 27.07 17.77
C GLU A 75 -2.72 26.34 19.01
N LYS A 76 -3.08 25.05 18.88
CA LYS A 76 -3.60 24.26 20.00
C LYS A 76 -2.58 24.06 21.12
N LEU A 77 -1.30 24.08 20.79
CA LEU A 77 -0.21 23.90 21.77
C LEU A 77 0.24 25.20 22.43
N THR A 78 -0.17 26.37 21.93
CA THR A 78 0.21 27.69 22.48
C THR A 78 -0.81 28.28 23.44
N VAL A 79 -1.97 27.64 23.59
CA VAL A 79 -2.98 28.01 24.58
C VAL A 79 -2.81 27.13 25.83
N GLU A 80 -1.94 27.58 26.74
CA GLU A 80 -2.02 27.29 28.19
C GLU A 80 -2.60 28.50 28.91
#